data_AF-A0A7C4Y9J6-F1
#
_entry.id   AF-A0A7C4Y9J6-F1
#
_cell.length_a   1.000
_cell.length_b   1.000
_cell.length_c   1.000
_cell.angle_alpha   90.00
_cell.angle_beta   90.00
_cell.angle_gamma   90.00
#
_symmetry.space_group_name_H-M   'P 1'
#
loop_
_entity.id
_entity.type
_entity.pdbx_description
1 polymer ?
#
loop_
_entity_poly.entity_id
_entity_poly.type
_entity_poly.pdbx_seq_one_letter_code
_entity_poly.pdbx_strand_id
1 'polypeptide(L)'
;MIKKENFHAKLKPLAKLVLSFSITGSLLLSMSGCYLFPTENNDPAPPLKKPPEITYDTVEAKRQPIEDKLEVLGKIMPSRRIEVNFKGWGRVTGVYVAVGDTVQKGEVMAEAELIKGDGNIEPSKITAPITGKVIYVKTSRIGASIDSNDTFVELAESTQMQAVYKGNSAAFFPVGAKVKVEINGKAYEGEVTSSPVAKNEEAGQVEVKVKDLPADILMGEPAMISYVLRKRENVLLLPSDRVYQSRGKWYVHVLEDGIRQERYVDVGIQSGAFVEITRGIKEGDKILK
;
A
#
# COMPACT_ATOMS: atom_id res chain seq x y z
N MET A 1 -1.13 5.59 74.88
CA MET A 1 -1.21 4.12 74.94
C MET A 1 0.13 3.54 74.49
N ILE A 2 0.98 3.14 75.44
CA ILE A 2 1.30 1.74 75.82
C ILE A 2 2.28 1.05 74.86
N LYS A 3 3.56 1.04 75.28
CA LYS A 3 4.55 -0.06 75.29
C LYS A 3 4.23 -1.34 74.49
N LYS A 4 5.20 -1.80 73.69
CA LYS A 4 6.11 -2.91 74.07
C LYS A 4 7.24 -3.13 73.05
N GLU A 5 8.46 -3.03 73.55
CA GLU A 5 9.71 -3.52 72.97
C GLU A 5 9.97 -4.99 73.38
N ASN A 6 11.01 -5.55 72.73
CA ASN A 6 11.83 -6.72 73.08
C ASN A 6 11.40 -8.08 72.49
N PHE A 7 12.28 -8.99 72.06
CA PHE A 7 13.56 -9.38 72.69
C PHE A 7 14.51 -10.13 71.72
N HIS A 8 15.81 -9.99 72.01
CA HIS A 8 17.04 -10.63 71.50
C HIS A 8 16.98 -12.16 71.27
N ALA A 9 17.61 -12.77 70.26
CA ALA A 9 19.04 -12.98 69.95
C ALA A 9 19.78 -14.06 70.78
N LYS A 10 20.46 -14.97 70.03
CA LYS A 10 21.59 -15.87 70.34
C LYS A 10 21.37 -17.08 71.27
N LEU A 11 21.82 -18.28 70.85
CA LEU A 11 23.16 -18.85 71.11
C LEU A 11 23.25 -20.33 70.60
N LYS A 12 24.38 -20.69 69.98
CA LYS A 12 25.00 -22.05 69.98
C LYS A 12 26.16 -22.02 71.02
N PRO A 13 27.01 -23.06 71.28
CA PRO A 13 27.15 -24.43 70.73
C PRO A 13 27.55 -25.53 71.78
N LEU A 14 28.00 -26.70 71.27
CA LEU A 14 28.95 -27.69 71.83
C LEU A 14 28.46 -28.80 72.78
N ALA A 15 28.66 -30.07 72.38
CA ALA A 15 29.61 -30.99 73.03
C ALA A 15 29.75 -32.33 72.25
N LYS A 16 31.00 -32.81 72.17
CA LYS A 16 31.42 -34.14 71.68
C LYS A 16 31.21 -35.19 72.77
N LEU A 17 30.90 -36.44 72.42
CA LEU A 17 31.46 -37.61 73.13
C LEU A 17 31.40 -38.87 72.26
N VAL A 18 32.58 -39.49 72.11
CA VAL A 18 32.84 -40.82 71.55
C VAL A 18 32.86 -41.81 72.72
N LEU A 19 32.27 -43.00 72.58
CA LEU A 19 32.81 -44.21 73.24
C LEU A 19 32.27 -45.50 72.57
N SER A 20 33.21 -46.32 72.10
CA SER A 20 33.04 -47.72 71.68
C SER A 20 32.84 -48.65 72.88
N PHE A 21 32.15 -49.79 72.73
CA PHE A 21 32.71 -51.12 73.01
C PHE A 21 31.78 -52.25 72.57
N SER A 22 32.43 -53.26 72.00
CA SER A 22 32.00 -54.58 71.53
C SER A 22 31.17 -55.39 72.53
N ILE A 23 30.37 -56.37 72.05
CA ILE A 23 30.30 -57.79 72.52
C ILE A 23 28.95 -58.44 72.11
N THR A 24 29.05 -59.27 71.07
CA THR A 24 28.62 -60.68 71.02
C THR A 24 27.18 -61.09 71.36
N GLY A 25 26.52 -61.74 70.38
CA GLY A 25 25.93 -63.05 70.65
C GLY A 25 24.42 -63.22 70.47
N SER A 26 24.04 -63.69 69.29
CA SER A 26 23.10 -64.81 69.09
C SER A 26 21.60 -64.59 69.38
N LEU A 27 20.82 -64.36 68.32
CA LEU A 27 19.53 -65.04 68.16
C LEU A 27 19.09 -65.06 66.68
N LEU A 28 19.32 -66.20 66.02
CA LEU A 28 18.66 -66.57 64.77
C LEU A 28 17.17 -66.80 65.04
N LEU A 29 16.28 -66.17 64.27
CA LEU A 29 15.21 -66.80 63.49
C LEU A 29 14.18 -65.74 63.04
N SER A 30 14.21 -65.46 61.74
CA SER A 30 13.15 -64.94 60.86
C SER A 30 13.72 -63.82 59.99
N MET A 31 14.05 -64.16 58.74
CA MET A 31 13.98 -63.30 57.54
C MET A 31 14.47 -64.13 56.34
N SER A 32 13.84 -65.28 56.09
CA SER A 32 13.93 -65.94 54.77
C SER A 32 13.04 -65.17 53.80
N GLY A 33 13.47 -63.98 53.42
CA GLY A 33 12.62 -63.04 52.70
C GLY A 33 13.37 -62.00 51.87
N CYS A 34 14.55 -62.30 51.33
CA CYS A 34 15.22 -61.46 50.33
C CYS A 34 16.13 -62.30 49.41
N TYR A 35 15.55 -63.09 48.50
CA TYR A 35 16.30 -63.68 47.37
C TYR A 35 15.60 -63.42 46.01
N LEU A 36 14.68 -62.44 45.95
CA LEU A 36 13.84 -62.21 44.76
C LEU A 36 14.18 -60.94 43.96
N PHE A 37 15.36 -60.35 44.16
CA PHE A 37 15.86 -59.33 43.24
C PHE A 37 16.97 -59.95 42.39
N PRO A 38 16.77 -60.09 41.06
CA PRO A 38 17.86 -60.36 40.13
C PRO A 38 18.98 -59.36 40.41
N THR A 39 20.24 -59.81 40.42
CA THR A 39 21.39 -58.90 40.45
C THR A 39 21.22 -57.90 39.33
N GLU A 40 21.15 -56.61 39.66
CA GLU A 40 21.13 -55.53 38.70
C GLU A 40 22.42 -55.67 37.88
N ASN A 41 22.28 -56.12 36.62
CA ASN A 41 23.39 -56.10 35.68
C ASN A 41 23.79 -54.62 35.55
N ASN A 42 25.06 -54.33 35.79
CA ASN A 42 25.68 -53.04 35.45
C ASN A 42 25.80 -52.92 33.93
N ASP A 43 24.68 -53.08 33.23
CA ASP A 43 24.59 -52.74 31.82
C ASP A 43 24.80 -51.22 31.74
N PRO A 44 25.79 -50.74 30.96
CA PRO A 44 26.00 -49.31 30.82
C PRO A 44 24.70 -48.68 30.36
N ALA A 45 24.29 -47.60 31.03
CA ALA A 45 23.07 -46.88 30.68
C ALA A 45 23.05 -46.66 29.16
N PRO A 46 21.92 -46.96 28.48
CA PRO A 46 21.82 -46.78 27.04
C PRO A 46 22.30 -45.37 26.67
N PRO A 47 23.13 -45.21 25.64
CA PRO A 47 23.65 -43.90 25.27
C PRO A 47 22.48 -42.95 25.06
N LEU A 48 22.50 -41.82 25.76
CA LEU A 48 21.46 -40.79 25.62
C LEU A 48 21.43 -40.37 24.14
N LYS A 49 20.36 -40.71 23.43
CA LYS A 49 20.08 -40.12 22.12
C LYS A 49 19.89 -38.63 22.37
N LYS A 50 20.85 -37.81 21.95
CA LYS A 50 20.69 -36.36 22.00
C LYS A 50 19.38 -36.02 21.29
N PRO A 51 18.48 -35.24 21.92
CA PRO A 51 17.29 -34.75 21.25
C PRO A 51 17.70 -34.09 19.91
N PRO A 52 16.94 -34.30 18.83
CA PRO A 52 17.22 -33.62 17.57
C PRO A 52 17.28 -32.10 17.81
N GLU A 53 18.34 -31.44 17.34
CA GLU A 53 18.43 -29.98 17.40
C GLU A 53 17.32 -29.38 16.55
N ILE A 54 16.40 -28.66 17.20
CA ILE A 54 15.32 -27.95 16.51
C ILE A 54 15.94 -26.79 15.74
N THR A 55 16.02 -26.93 14.42
CA THR A 55 16.49 -25.85 13.57
C THR A 55 15.34 -24.89 13.30
N TYR A 56 15.50 -23.66 13.75
CA TYR A 56 14.52 -22.61 13.52
C TYR A 56 14.92 -21.77 12.30
N ASP A 57 13.98 -21.61 11.38
CA ASP A 57 14.08 -20.60 10.35
C ASP A 57 13.85 -19.22 10.98
N THR A 58 14.77 -18.27 10.74
CA THR A 58 14.69 -16.92 11.30
C THR A 58 14.91 -15.85 10.23
N VAL A 59 14.36 -14.67 10.49
CA VAL A 59 14.60 -13.42 9.75
C VAL A 59 15.20 -12.42 10.72
N GLU A 60 16.30 -11.80 10.34
CA GLU A 60 16.97 -10.78 11.14
C GLU A 60 16.26 -9.42 10.97
N ALA A 61 15.95 -8.75 12.08
CA ALA A 61 15.42 -7.39 12.05
C ALA A 61 16.51 -6.42 11.57
N LYS A 62 16.28 -5.77 10.42
CA LYS A 62 17.23 -4.82 9.82
C LYS A 62 16.61 -3.44 9.65
N ARG A 63 17.45 -2.40 9.70
CA ARG A 63 17.00 -1.05 9.40
C ARG A 63 16.96 -0.78 7.91
N GLN A 64 15.79 -0.39 7.41
CA GLN A 64 15.54 -0.13 5.99
C GLN A 64 14.53 1.02 5.84
N PRO A 65 14.48 1.70 4.68
CA PRO A 65 13.39 2.64 4.40
C PRO A 65 12.06 1.90 4.22
N ILE A 66 10.97 2.55 4.62
CA ILE A 66 9.61 2.09 4.32
C ILE A 66 8.80 3.23 3.69
N GLU A 67 8.01 2.89 2.68
CA GLU A 67 7.10 3.80 2.00
C GLU A 67 5.68 3.24 2.02
N ASP A 68 4.74 4.09 2.43
CA ASP A 68 3.30 3.89 2.27
C ASP A 68 2.90 4.53 0.94
N LYS A 69 2.50 3.70 -0.02
CA LYS A 69 2.20 4.13 -1.39
C LYS A 69 0.72 3.92 -1.70
N LEU A 70 0.13 4.92 -2.33
CA LEU A 70 -1.14 4.82 -3.00
C LEU A 70 -0.89 4.68 -4.50
N GLU A 71 -1.41 3.63 -5.10
CA GLU A 71 -1.33 3.40 -6.55
C GLU A 71 -2.73 3.32 -7.13
N VAL A 72 -2.95 4.06 -8.22
CA VAL A 72 -4.23 4.12 -8.91
C VAL A 72 -4.03 4.03 -10.41
N LEU A 73 -4.96 3.36 -11.09
CA LEU A 73 -4.95 3.26 -12.54
C LEU A 73 -5.79 4.38 -13.16
N GLY A 74 -5.12 5.33 -13.80
CA GLY A 74 -5.72 6.40 -14.58
C GLY A 74 -5.60 6.18 -16.10
N LYS A 75 -5.93 7.22 -16.85
CA LYS A 75 -5.79 7.27 -18.31
C LYS A 75 -5.17 8.59 -18.76
N ILE A 76 -4.48 8.56 -19.88
CA ILE A 76 -3.94 9.74 -20.55
C ILE A 76 -5.06 10.46 -21.31
N MET A 77 -5.28 11.73 -20.99
CA MET A 77 -6.35 12.56 -21.52
C MET A 77 -5.79 13.93 -21.92
N PRO A 78 -6.39 14.60 -22.91
CA PRO A 78 -6.05 15.99 -23.22
C PRO A 78 -6.46 16.88 -22.05
N SER A 79 -5.64 17.88 -21.72
CA SER A 79 -5.89 18.86 -20.66
C SER A 79 -7.11 19.71 -20.97
N ARG A 80 -7.40 19.92 -22.26
CA ARG A 80 -8.48 20.77 -22.73
C ARG A 80 -9.26 20.12 -23.86
N ARG A 81 -10.57 20.11 -23.69
CA ARG A 81 -11.57 19.74 -24.70
C ARG A 81 -12.43 20.96 -24.96
N ILE A 82 -12.69 21.24 -26.23
CA ILE A 82 -13.57 22.33 -26.63
C ILE A 82 -14.63 21.77 -27.57
N GLU A 83 -15.87 21.90 -27.13
CA GLU A 83 -17.04 21.69 -27.96
C GLU A 83 -17.29 22.92 -28.81
N VAL A 84 -17.52 22.70 -30.10
CA VAL A 84 -17.81 23.72 -31.10
C VAL A 84 -19.14 23.39 -31.73
N ASN A 85 -20.10 24.30 -31.58
CA ASN A 85 -21.47 24.17 -32.05
C ASN A 85 -21.87 25.37 -32.92
N PHE A 86 -22.91 25.16 -33.75
CA PHE A 86 -23.55 26.26 -34.45
C PHE A 86 -24.43 27.05 -33.48
N LYS A 87 -24.40 28.38 -33.59
CA LYS A 87 -25.19 29.29 -32.75
C LYS A 87 -26.56 29.56 -33.34
N GLY A 88 -27.40 28.52 -33.42
CA GLY A 88 -28.76 28.63 -33.91
C GLY A 88 -29.28 27.36 -34.57
N TRP A 89 -30.55 27.38 -34.91
CA TRP A 89 -31.21 26.31 -35.65
C TRP A 89 -30.91 26.44 -37.13
N GLY A 90 -30.70 25.31 -37.81
CA GLY A 90 -30.38 25.39 -39.24
C GLY A 90 -30.18 24.04 -39.89
N ARG A 91 -29.50 24.07 -41.04
CA ARG A 91 -29.18 22.88 -41.83
C ARG A 91 -27.72 22.86 -42.21
N VAL A 92 -27.07 21.71 -42.03
CA VAL A 92 -25.67 21.52 -42.42
C VAL A 92 -25.57 21.53 -43.95
N THR A 93 -24.68 22.35 -44.48
CA THR A 93 -24.39 22.42 -45.92
C THR A 93 -23.07 21.74 -46.28
N GLY A 94 -22.10 21.70 -45.36
CA GLY A 94 -20.82 21.02 -45.58
C GLY A 94 -20.12 20.64 -44.29
N VAL A 95 -19.41 19.52 -44.30
CA VAL A 95 -18.51 19.09 -43.21
C VAL A 95 -17.17 18.73 -43.85
N TYR A 96 -16.11 19.34 -43.34
CA TYR A 96 -14.77 19.28 -43.95
C TYR A 96 -13.76 18.50 -43.10
N VAL A 97 -14.17 18.03 -41.92
CA VAL A 97 -13.32 17.31 -40.97
C VAL A 97 -13.96 15.99 -40.54
N ALA A 98 -13.11 15.02 -40.22
CA ALA A 98 -13.47 13.73 -39.66
C ALA A 98 -12.82 13.51 -38.30
N VAL A 99 -13.34 12.56 -37.53
CA VAL A 99 -12.72 12.13 -36.27
C VAL A 99 -11.32 11.59 -36.57
N GLY A 100 -10.33 12.15 -35.90
CA GLY A 100 -8.92 11.85 -36.10
C GLY A 100 -8.13 12.95 -36.80
N ASP A 101 -8.80 13.87 -37.50
CA ASP A 101 -8.13 14.95 -38.23
C ASP A 101 -7.46 15.95 -37.28
N THR A 102 -6.39 16.59 -37.77
CA THR A 102 -5.71 17.68 -37.04
C THR A 102 -6.07 18.99 -37.72
N VAL A 103 -6.62 19.94 -36.95
CA VAL A 103 -7.04 21.25 -37.45
C VAL A 103 -6.22 22.37 -36.83
N GLN A 104 -6.00 23.45 -37.56
CA GLN A 104 -5.36 24.67 -37.06
C GLN A 104 -6.39 25.68 -36.56
N LYS A 105 -6.00 26.50 -35.57
CA LYS A 105 -6.86 27.60 -35.11
C LYS A 105 -7.30 28.50 -36.29
N GLY A 106 -8.61 28.66 -36.44
CA GLY A 106 -9.23 29.45 -37.52
C GLY A 106 -9.65 28.64 -38.74
N GLU A 107 -9.23 27.37 -38.85
CA GLU A 107 -9.61 26.48 -39.94
C GLU A 107 -11.10 26.19 -39.94
N VAL A 108 -11.74 26.22 -41.12
CA VAL A 108 -13.18 25.97 -41.28
C VAL A 108 -13.45 24.47 -41.21
N MET A 109 -14.25 24.05 -40.24
CA MET A 109 -14.53 22.63 -39.99
C MET A 109 -15.87 22.19 -40.60
N ALA A 110 -16.87 23.09 -40.61
CA ALA A 110 -18.17 22.84 -41.21
C ALA A 110 -18.89 24.15 -41.53
N GLU A 111 -19.88 24.04 -42.41
CA GLU A 111 -20.74 25.13 -42.86
C GLU A 111 -22.21 24.73 -42.73
N ALA A 112 -23.05 25.73 -42.45
CA ALA A 112 -24.48 25.57 -42.31
C ALA A 112 -25.24 26.82 -42.76
N GLU A 113 -26.51 26.64 -43.04
CA GLU A 113 -27.50 27.71 -43.21
C GLU A 113 -28.33 27.79 -41.93
N LEU A 114 -28.23 28.91 -41.21
CA LEU A 114 -28.93 29.12 -39.94
C LEU A 114 -30.15 30.01 -40.13
N ILE A 115 -31.26 29.63 -39.50
CA ILE A 115 -32.49 30.41 -39.44
C ILE A 115 -32.38 31.40 -38.28
N LYS A 116 -32.49 32.69 -38.56
CA LYS A 116 -32.48 33.78 -37.58
C LYS A 116 -33.88 33.99 -36.99
N GLY A 117 -33.94 34.75 -35.89
CA GLY A 117 -35.20 35.03 -35.19
C GLY A 117 -36.24 35.81 -36.02
N ASP A 118 -35.83 36.48 -37.09
CA ASP A 118 -36.68 37.18 -38.06
C ASP A 118 -37.12 36.27 -39.24
N GLY A 119 -36.70 35.00 -39.24
CA GLY A 119 -36.98 34.03 -40.30
C GLY A 119 -36.00 34.05 -41.48
N ASN A 120 -35.01 34.97 -41.49
CA ASN A 120 -34.00 35.00 -42.54
C ASN A 120 -33.00 33.85 -42.41
N ILE A 121 -32.49 33.37 -43.55
CA ILE A 121 -31.47 32.31 -43.61
C ILE A 121 -30.12 32.95 -43.90
N GLU A 122 -29.15 32.71 -43.03
CA GLU A 122 -27.78 33.20 -43.21
C GLU A 122 -26.76 32.05 -43.20
N PRO A 123 -25.73 32.10 -44.07
CA PRO A 123 -24.63 31.17 -43.99
C PRO A 123 -23.82 31.38 -42.71
N SER A 124 -23.41 30.28 -42.09
CA SER A 124 -22.59 30.26 -40.90
C SER A 124 -21.48 29.23 -41.05
N LYS A 125 -20.32 29.55 -40.49
CA LYS A 125 -19.16 28.66 -40.48
C LYS A 125 -18.77 28.39 -39.04
N ILE A 126 -18.44 27.14 -38.74
CA ILE A 126 -17.70 26.83 -37.51
C ILE A 126 -16.21 26.73 -37.86
N THR A 127 -15.40 27.47 -37.11
CA THR A 127 -13.94 27.45 -37.23
C THR A 127 -13.33 26.85 -35.98
N ALA A 128 -12.19 26.19 -36.11
CA ALA A 128 -11.47 25.63 -34.97
C ALA A 128 -11.00 26.76 -34.01
N PRO A 129 -11.44 26.80 -32.74
CA PRO A 129 -11.01 27.82 -31.77
C PRO A 129 -9.57 27.60 -31.29
N ILE A 130 -9.05 26.39 -31.44
CA ILE A 130 -7.71 25.96 -31.06
C ILE A 130 -7.11 25.08 -32.16
N THR A 131 -5.78 24.99 -32.19
CA THR A 131 -5.10 23.93 -32.95
C THR A 131 -5.19 22.64 -32.15
N GLY A 132 -5.64 21.56 -32.77
CA GLY A 132 -5.85 20.31 -32.05
C GLY A 132 -6.40 19.19 -32.91
N LYS A 133 -6.71 18.06 -32.27
CA LYS A 133 -7.24 16.88 -32.94
C LYS A 133 -8.74 16.81 -32.77
N VAL A 134 -9.45 16.51 -33.85
CA VAL A 134 -10.89 16.27 -33.87
C VAL A 134 -11.17 14.92 -33.21
N ILE A 135 -11.86 14.92 -32.08
CA ILE A 135 -12.16 13.70 -31.31
C ILE A 135 -13.62 13.27 -31.42
N TYR A 136 -14.48 14.19 -31.86
CA TYR A 136 -15.87 13.90 -32.19
C TYR A 136 -16.32 14.82 -33.33
N VAL A 137 -17.06 14.25 -34.27
CA VAL A 137 -17.83 14.98 -35.28
C VAL A 137 -19.21 14.36 -35.31
N LYS A 138 -20.25 15.18 -35.10
CA LYS A 138 -21.62 14.72 -35.27
C LYS A 138 -21.77 14.22 -36.70
N THR A 139 -22.04 12.92 -36.86
CA THR A 139 -22.18 12.26 -38.17
C THR A 139 -23.49 12.70 -38.83
N SER A 140 -23.53 13.95 -39.25
CA SER A 140 -24.64 14.57 -39.94
C SER A 140 -24.42 14.42 -41.44
N ARG A 141 -25.35 13.75 -42.13
CA ARG A 141 -25.43 13.86 -43.59
C ARG A 141 -25.61 15.33 -43.96
N ILE A 142 -25.07 15.76 -45.10
CA ILE A 142 -25.43 17.06 -45.67
C ILE A 142 -26.96 17.14 -45.73
N GLY A 143 -27.52 18.22 -45.20
CA GLY A 143 -28.96 18.39 -45.07
C GLY A 143 -29.56 18.03 -43.71
N ALA A 144 -28.77 17.55 -42.74
CA ALA A 144 -29.24 17.32 -41.38
C ALA A 144 -29.58 18.64 -40.66
N SER A 145 -30.63 18.61 -39.84
CA SER A 145 -30.98 19.72 -38.96
C SER A 145 -29.99 19.84 -37.81
N ILE A 146 -29.75 21.08 -37.38
CA ILE A 146 -28.87 21.43 -36.27
C ILE A 146 -29.67 22.22 -35.25
N ASP A 147 -29.47 21.91 -33.97
CA ASP A 147 -29.90 22.73 -32.84
C ASP A 147 -28.69 23.49 -32.27
N SER A 148 -28.94 24.69 -31.76
CA SER A 148 -28.01 25.47 -30.95
C SER A 148 -27.38 24.72 -29.76
N ASN A 149 -28.04 23.69 -29.22
CA ASN A 149 -27.54 22.89 -28.11
C ASN A 149 -26.75 21.64 -28.52
N ASP A 150 -26.69 21.33 -29.82
CA ASP A 150 -25.99 20.15 -30.30
C ASP A 150 -24.48 20.40 -30.47
N THR A 151 -23.67 19.65 -29.73
CA THR A 151 -22.23 19.57 -29.97
C THR A 151 -21.97 19.02 -31.38
N PHE A 152 -21.33 19.84 -32.22
CA PHE A 152 -21.10 19.48 -33.62
C PHE A 152 -19.68 18.91 -33.84
N VAL A 153 -18.66 19.60 -33.32
CA VAL A 153 -17.27 19.13 -33.28
C VAL A 153 -16.75 19.22 -31.86
N GLU A 154 -16.00 18.22 -31.40
CA GLU A 154 -15.17 18.33 -30.19
C GLU A 154 -13.70 18.28 -30.59
N LEU A 155 -12.93 19.27 -30.14
CA LEU A 155 -11.49 19.36 -30.33
C LEU A 155 -10.76 19.05 -29.02
N ALA A 156 -9.72 18.23 -29.11
CA ALA A 156 -8.75 18.02 -28.05
C ALA A 156 -7.47 18.79 -28.35
N GLU A 157 -6.97 19.54 -27.37
CA GLU A 157 -5.64 20.15 -27.44
C GLU A 157 -4.56 19.07 -27.31
N SER A 158 -4.13 18.50 -28.45
CA SER A 158 -3.27 17.31 -28.50
C SER A 158 -1.86 17.53 -27.96
N THR A 159 -1.41 18.78 -27.87
CA THR A 159 -0.08 19.15 -27.35
C THR A 159 0.00 19.14 -25.83
N GLN A 160 -1.13 19.06 -25.13
CA GLN A 160 -1.17 19.11 -23.67
C GLN A 160 -1.90 17.89 -23.12
N MET A 161 -1.18 16.78 -23.03
CA MET A 161 -1.70 15.54 -22.43
C MET A 161 -1.41 15.51 -20.93
N GLN A 162 -2.31 14.90 -20.16
CA GLN A 162 -2.21 14.73 -18.71
C GLN A 162 -2.77 13.37 -18.29
N ALA A 163 -2.35 12.86 -17.13
CA ALA A 163 -2.92 11.66 -16.56
C ALA A 163 -4.13 12.02 -15.70
N VAL A 164 -5.24 11.32 -15.89
CA VAL A 164 -6.49 11.54 -15.17
C VAL A 164 -6.92 10.24 -14.49
N TYR A 165 -7.16 10.31 -13.19
CA TYR A 165 -7.75 9.24 -12.42
C TYR A 165 -9.13 9.67 -11.91
N LYS A 166 -10.13 8.79 -12.04
CA LYS A 166 -11.46 8.95 -11.46
C LYS A 166 -11.71 7.77 -10.51
N GLY A 167 -11.99 8.05 -9.24
CA GLY A 167 -12.26 7.01 -8.24
C GLY A 167 -12.20 7.53 -6.81
N ASN A 168 -12.58 6.67 -5.86
CA ASN A 168 -12.72 7.03 -4.44
C ASN A 168 -11.40 7.46 -3.79
N SER A 169 -10.27 6.97 -4.31
CA SER A 169 -8.94 7.33 -3.78
C SER A 169 -8.47 8.73 -4.20
N ALA A 170 -9.24 9.46 -5.00
CA ALA A 170 -8.86 10.78 -5.50
C ALA A 170 -8.55 11.78 -4.39
N ALA A 171 -9.30 11.75 -3.29
CA ALA A 171 -9.13 12.65 -2.15
C ALA A 171 -7.77 12.51 -1.44
N PHE A 172 -7.04 11.42 -1.66
CA PHE A 172 -5.73 11.19 -1.06
C PHE A 172 -4.57 11.82 -1.84
N PHE A 173 -4.83 12.43 -3.00
CA PHE A 173 -3.84 13.14 -3.82
C PHE A 173 -3.96 14.65 -3.63
N PRO A 174 -3.16 15.31 -2.77
CA PRO A 174 -3.26 16.75 -2.60
C PRO A 174 -2.74 17.49 -3.84
N VAL A 175 -3.32 18.66 -4.14
CA VAL A 175 -2.82 19.55 -5.21
C VAL A 175 -1.37 19.95 -4.93
N GLY A 176 -0.53 19.94 -5.96
CA GLY A 176 0.91 20.18 -5.88
C GLY A 176 1.74 18.96 -5.48
N ALA A 177 1.11 17.83 -5.16
CA ALA A 177 1.84 16.60 -4.86
C ALA A 177 2.66 16.14 -6.07
N LYS A 178 3.91 15.76 -5.81
CA LYS A 178 4.76 15.07 -6.79
C LYS A 178 4.43 13.59 -6.78
N VAL A 179 4.15 13.04 -7.94
CA VAL A 179 3.76 11.64 -8.13
C VAL A 179 4.64 11.00 -9.21
N LYS A 180 4.75 9.68 -9.18
CA LYS A 180 5.32 8.90 -10.27
C LYS A 180 4.18 8.46 -11.18
N VAL A 181 4.31 8.66 -12.49
CA VAL A 181 3.34 8.18 -13.48
C VAL A 181 4.03 7.18 -14.37
N GLU A 182 3.51 5.96 -14.47
CA GLU A 182 4.04 4.91 -15.32
C GLU A 182 3.11 4.66 -16.51
N ILE A 183 3.65 4.76 -17.72
CA ILE A 183 2.93 4.64 -18.99
C ILE A 183 3.78 3.75 -19.90
N ASN A 184 3.20 2.66 -20.41
CA ASN A 184 3.89 1.69 -21.28
C ASN A 184 5.23 1.20 -20.70
N GLY A 185 5.29 1.00 -19.38
CA GLY A 185 6.48 0.54 -18.66
C GLY A 185 7.57 1.60 -18.45
N LYS A 186 7.36 2.85 -18.87
CA LYS A 186 8.27 3.98 -18.62
C LYS A 186 7.72 4.85 -17.49
N ALA A 187 8.62 5.27 -16.61
CA ALA A 187 8.30 6.15 -15.49
C ALA A 187 8.55 7.62 -15.82
N TYR A 188 7.59 8.46 -15.44
CA TYR A 188 7.61 9.91 -15.61
C TYR A 188 7.32 10.60 -14.27
N GLU A 189 7.83 11.81 -14.11
CA GLU A 189 7.44 12.66 -13.00
C GLU A 189 6.11 13.36 -13.32
N GLY A 190 5.19 13.32 -12.37
CA GLY A 190 3.92 14.02 -12.42
C GLY A 190 3.74 15.01 -11.27
N GLU A 191 2.89 16.01 -11.49
CA GLU A 191 2.42 16.91 -10.45
C GLU A 191 0.90 17.00 -10.50
N VAL A 192 0.26 16.82 -9.34
CA VAL A 192 -1.19 16.93 -9.20
C VAL A 192 -1.60 18.39 -9.41
N THR A 193 -2.33 18.67 -10.48
CA THR A 193 -2.82 20.02 -10.83
C THR A 193 -4.25 20.24 -10.36
N SER A 194 -5.04 19.18 -10.25
CA SER A 194 -6.40 19.21 -9.76
C SER A 194 -6.70 17.96 -8.93
N SER A 195 -7.44 18.14 -7.85
CA SER A 195 -7.91 17.11 -6.91
C SER A 195 -9.28 17.56 -6.41
N PRO A 196 -10.26 16.67 -6.18
CA PRO A 196 -11.65 16.97 -6.48
C PRO A 196 -12.16 18.21 -5.74
N VAL A 197 -12.62 19.19 -6.53
CA VAL A 197 -13.61 20.18 -6.06
C VAL A 197 -14.93 19.44 -5.97
N ALA A 198 -15.37 19.13 -4.74
CA ALA A 198 -16.64 18.52 -4.47
C ALA A 198 -17.80 19.39 -5.01
N LYS A 199 -18.25 19.11 -6.24
CA LYS A 199 -19.53 19.59 -6.79
C LYS A 199 -20.08 18.53 -7.76
N ASN A 200 -20.72 17.50 -7.20
CA ASN A 200 -21.70 16.62 -7.88
C ASN A 200 -21.23 15.40 -8.72
N GLU A 201 -19.95 14.97 -8.73
CA GLU A 201 -19.58 13.65 -9.29
C GLU A 201 -19.46 12.58 -8.17
N GLU A 202 -20.08 11.40 -8.35
CA GLU A 202 -20.12 10.27 -7.40
C GLU A 202 -18.73 9.69 -7.04
N ALA A 203 -17.70 9.96 -7.85
CA ALA A 203 -16.32 9.60 -7.59
C ALA A 203 -15.42 10.82 -7.81
N GLY A 204 -14.43 11.02 -6.94
CA GLY A 204 -13.48 12.13 -7.08
C GLY A 204 -12.60 11.97 -8.32
N GLN A 205 -12.12 13.09 -8.86
CA GLN A 205 -11.21 13.16 -10.00
C GLN A 205 -9.89 13.82 -9.61
N VAL A 206 -8.78 13.25 -10.08
CA VAL A 206 -7.42 13.81 -9.97
C VAL A 206 -6.86 13.99 -11.36
N GLU A 207 -6.26 15.15 -11.59
CA GLU A 207 -5.52 15.47 -12.81
C GLU A 207 -4.05 15.68 -12.46
N VAL A 208 -3.18 15.04 -13.25
CA VAL A 208 -1.74 15.04 -13.05
C VAL A 208 -1.08 15.51 -14.33
N LYS A 209 -0.41 16.67 -14.26
CA LYS A 209 0.48 17.11 -15.32
C LYS A 209 1.72 16.25 -15.31
N VAL A 210 1.98 15.56 -16.41
CA VAL A 210 3.14 14.66 -16.58
C VAL A 210 4.22 15.39 -17.36
N LYS A 211 5.46 15.34 -16.88
CA LYS A 211 6.61 15.95 -17.56
C LYS A 211 7.11 15.04 -18.69
N ASP A 212 7.60 15.65 -19.76
CA ASP A 212 8.33 14.98 -20.84
C ASP A 212 7.60 13.78 -21.46
N LEU A 213 6.26 13.91 -21.62
CA LEU A 213 5.47 12.90 -22.32
C LEU A 213 5.94 12.76 -23.78
N PRO A 214 5.98 11.53 -24.32
CA PRO A 214 6.37 11.32 -25.70
C PRO A 214 5.31 11.89 -26.65
N ALA A 215 5.74 12.46 -27.78
CA ALA A 215 4.87 13.21 -28.69
C ALA A 215 3.82 12.32 -29.40
N ASP A 216 4.09 11.02 -29.49
CA ASP A 216 3.22 10.01 -30.09
C ASP A 216 2.24 9.38 -29.08
N ILE A 217 2.24 9.85 -27.83
CA ILE A 217 1.33 9.33 -26.81
C ILE A 217 -0.14 9.46 -27.22
N LEU A 218 -0.89 8.37 -27.07
CA LEU A 218 -2.28 8.33 -27.46
C LEU A 218 -3.21 8.64 -26.28
N MET A 219 -4.32 9.29 -26.61
CA MET A 219 -5.43 9.44 -25.66
C MET A 219 -5.97 8.05 -25.27
N GLY A 220 -6.30 7.91 -24.00
CA GLY A 220 -6.89 6.70 -23.43
C GLY A 220 -5.85 5.68 -22.96
N GLU A 221 -4.55 5.90 -23.21
CA GLU A 221 -3.49 5.03 -22.72
C GLU A 221 -3.57 4.88 -21.19
N PRO A 222 -3.42 3.67 -20.65
CA PRO A 222 -3.41 3.44 -19.21
C PRO A 222 -2.19 4.09 -18.57
N ALA A 223 -2.39 4.76 -17.45
CA ALA A 223 -1.33 5.40 -16.68
C ALA A 223 -1.43 5.01 -15.21
N MET A 224 -0.42 4.32 -14.68
CA MET A 224 -0.35 4.02 -13.24
C MET A 224 0.20 5.23 -12.50
N ILE A 225 -0.57 5.79 -11.58
CA ILE A 225 -0.17 6.95 -10.77
C ILE A 225 0.15 6.46 -9.37
N SER A 226 1.41 6.59 -8.96
CA SER A 226 1.88 6.22 -7.62
C SER A 226 2.22 7.47 -6.81
N TYR A 227 1.61 7.61 -5.64
CA TYR A 227 1.88 8.68 -4.68
C TYR A 227 2.38 8.10 -3.35
N VAL A 228 3.52 8.61 -2.86
CA VAL A 228 4.07 8.23 -1.56
C VAL A 228 3.37 9.06 -0.48
N LEU A 229 2.45 8.45 0.27
CA LEU A 229 1.70 9.10 1.35
C LEU A 229 2.62 9.43 2.53
N ARG A 230 3.46 8.47 2.89
CA ARG A 230 4.40 8.58 4.02
C ARG A 230 5.67 7.83 3.67
N LYS A 231 6.79 8.41 4.07
CA LYS A 231 8.11 7.78 3.98
C LYS A 231 8.82 7.93 5.31
N ARG A 232 9.49 6.87 5.75
CA ARG A 232 10.45 6.94 6.86
C ARG A 232 11.73 6.25 6.46
N GLU A 233 12.82 6.93 6.70
CA GLU A 233 14.16 6.40 6.55
C GLU A 233 14.57 5.65 7.82
N ASN A 234 15.38 4.60 7.67
CA ASN A 234 16.09 3.95 8.77
C ASN A 234 15.19 3.36 9.89
N VAL A 235 14.15 2.61 9.52
CA VAL A 235 13.23 1.97 10.47
C VAL A 235 13.48 0.47 10.59
N LEU A 236 13.19 -0.14 11.75
CA LEU A 236 13.26 -1.59 11.87
C LEU A 236 12.10 -2.21 11.08
N LEU A 237 12.45 -2.98 10.06
CA LEU A 237 11.48 -3.54 9.12
C LEU A 237 11.34 -5.04 9.36
N LEU A 238 10.10 -5.52 9.46
CA LEU A 238 9.79 -6.95 9.46
C LEU A 238 8.79 -7.29 8.37
N PRO A 239 8.87 -8.50 7.78
CA PRO A 239 7.80 -9.04 6.97
C PRO A 239 6.48 -9.07 7.75
N SER A 240 5.37 -8.64 7.12
CA SER A 240 4.05 -8.54 7.77
C SER A 240 3.56 -9.88 8.32
N ASP A 241 3.96 -11.00 7.71
CA ASP A 241 3.61 -12.36 8.15
C ASP A 241 4.31 -12.80 9.44
N ARG A 242 5.19 -11.95 10.01
CA ARG A 242 5.85 -12.18 11.32
C ARG A 242 5.38 -11.28 12.42
N VAL A 243 4.46 -10.37 12.11
CA VAL A 243 3.88 -9.44 13.07
C VAL A 243 2.44 -9.85 13.30
N TYR A 244 2.18 -10.36 14.49
CA TYR A 244 0.88 -10.94 14.86
C TYR A 244 0.09 -9.94 15.69
N GLN A 245 -1.23 -10.02 15.62
CA GLN A 245 -2.13 -9.21 16.45
C GLN A 245 -3.00 -10.11 17.32
N SER A 246 -2.98 -9.87 18.63
CA SER A 246 -3.89 -10.53 19.58
C SER A 246 -4.47 -9.51 20.54
N ARG A 247 -5.81 -9.49 20.64
CA ARG A 247 -6.57 -8.58 21.52
C ARG A 247 -6.16 -7.10 21.37
N GLY A 248 -5.93 -6.67 20.12
CA GLY A 248 -5.55 -5.30 19.78
C GLY A 248 -4.07 -4.94 20.04
N LYS A 249 -3.25 -5.87 20.54
CA LYS A 249 -1.81 -5.68 20.73
C LYS A 249 -1.02 -6.42 19.66
N TRP A 250 0.07 -5.81 19.22
CA TRP A 250 0.98 -6.40 18.25
C TRP A 250 2.12 -7.13 18.96
N TYR A 251 2.54 -8.27 18.43
CA TYR A 251 3.65 -9.05 18.97
C TYR A 251 4.40 -9.80 17.88
N VAL A 252 5.63 -10.22 18.20
CA VAL A 252 6.50 -11.05 17.36
C VAL A 252 7.06 -12.21 18.16
N HIS A 253 7.53 -13.24 17.47
CA HIS A 253 8.26 -14.36 18.07
C HIS A 253 9.76 -14.17 17.87
N VAL A 254 10.48 -13.82 18.94
CA VAL A 254 11.94 -13.63 18.93
C VAL A 254 12.61 -14.94 19.37
N LEU A 255 13.69 -15.33 18.70
CA LEU A 255 14.58 -16.40 19.13
C LEU A 255 15.72 -15.80 19.94
N GLU A 256 15.69 -16.01 21.26
CA GLU A 256 16.70 -15.54 22.21
C GLU A 256 17.23 -16.75 22.99
N ASP A 257 18.55 -16.96 22.97
CA ASP A 257 19.22 -18.12 23.56
C ASP A 257 18.66 -19.49 23.12
N GLY A 258 18.19 -19.58 21.87
CA GLY A 258 17.57 -20.80 21.32
C GLY A 258 16.13 -21.05 21.79
N ILE A 259 15.56 -20.13 22.57
CA ILE A 259 14.21 -20.22 23.11
C ILE A 259 13.31 -19.20 22.40
N ARG A 260 12.14 -19.66 21.95
CA ARG A 260 11.11 -18.77 21.41
C ARG A 260 10.51 -17.93 22.53
N GLN A 261 10.56 -16.62 22.38
CA GLN A 261 9.89 -15.66 23.25
C GLN A 261 8.86 -14.84 22.47
N GLU A 262 7.68 -14.66 23.06
CA GLU A 262 6.71 -13.67 22.57
C GLU A 262 7.09 -12.29 23.09
N ARG A 263 7.20 -11.32 22.20
CA ARG A 263 7.51 -9.94 22.56
C ARG A 263 6.50 -8.99 21.95
N TYR A 264 5.85 -8.19 22.80
CA TYR A 264 4.96 -7.13 22.35
C TYR A 264 5.75 -6.00 21.67
N VAL A 265 5.18 -5.46 20.59
CA VAL A 265 5.80 -4.43 19.77
C VAL A 265 4.82 -3.30 19.47
N ASP A 266 5.35 -2.11 19.23
CA ASP A 266 4.58 -0.99 18.67
C ASP A 266 4.89 -0.88 17.18
N VAL A 267 3.84 -0.80 16.35
CA VAL A 267 3.98 -0.75 14.89
C VAL A 267 3.75 0.65 14.34
N GLY A 268 4.46 0.98 13.26
CA GLY A 268 4.37 2.26 12.55
C GLY A 268 3.69 2.12 11.19
N ILE A 269 4.37 2.56 10.13
CA ILE A 269 3.94 2.40 8.74
C ILE A 269 3.78 0.90 8.44
N GLN A 270 2.65 0.55 7.83
CA GLN A 270 2.37 -0.78 7.33
C GLN A 270 2.25 -0.68 5.81
N SER A 271 3.11 -1.40 5.09
CA SER A 271 3.21 -1.38 3.64
C SER A 271 3.10 -2.82 3.16
N GLY A 272 1.88 -3.31 2.91
CA GLY A 272 1.57 -4.64 2.35
C GLY A 272 2.43 -5.80 2.89
N ALA A 273 3.59 -6.01 2.28
CA ALA A 273 4.56 -7.05 2.64
C ALA A 273 5.40 -6.78 3.90
N PHE A 274 5.48 -5.53 4.37
CA PHE A 274 6.34 -5.11 5.47
C PHE A 274 5.65 -4.22 6.50
N VAL A 275 6.13 -4.30 7.74
CA VAL A 275 5.70 -3.48 8.87
C VAL A 275 6.91 -2.83 9.53
N GLU A 276 6.80 -1.54 9.80
CA GLU A 276 7.72 -0.80 10.65
C GLU A 276 7.49 -1.18 12.13
N ILE A 277 8.55 -1.58 12.82
CA ILE A 277 8.56 -1.76 14.27
C ILE A 277 9.22 -0.55 14.93
N THR A 278 8.47 0.16 15.76
CA THR A 278 8.95 1.37 16.44
C THR A 278 9.48 1.08 17.85
N ARG A 279 8.97 0.03 18.51
CA ARG A 279 9.40 -0.42 19.84
C ARG A 279 9.24 -1.93 20.01
N GLY A 280 9.99 -2.50 20.95
CA GLY A 280 9.88 -3.89 21.39
C GLY A 280 11.05 -4.76 20.93
N ILE A 281 11.66 -4.50 19.77
CA ILE A 281 12.83 -5.26 19.29
C ILE A 281 13.98 -4.33 18.92
N LYS A 282 15.15 -4.92 18.69
CA LYS A 282 16.38 -4.23 18.27
C LYS A 282 16.85 -4.75 16.91
N GLU A 283 17.72 -3.97 16.28
CA GLU A 283 18.43 -4.43 15.08
C GLU A 283 19.27 -5.67 15.41
N GLY A 284 19.24 -6.68 14.54
CA GLY A 284 19.90 -7.97 14.75
C GLY A 284 19.05 -9.01 15.50
N ASP A 285 17.90 -8.64 16.09
CA ASP A 285 17.00 -9.61 16.71
C ASP A 285 16.53 -10.64 15.68
N LYS A 286 16.61 -11.93 16.03
CA LYS A 286 16.18 -13.04 15.18
C LYS A 286 14.70 -13.32 15.37
N ILE A 287 13.90 -13.06 14.35
CA ILE A 287 12.45 -13.27 14.35
C ILE A 287 12.13 -14.61 13.70
N LEU A 288 11.35 -15.44 14.38
CA LEU A 288 11.00 -16.78 13.91
C LEU A 288 10.06 -16.71 12.70
N LYS A 289 10.29 -17.62 11.74
CA LYS A 289 9.40 -17.89 10.61
C LYS A 289 8.08 -18.50 11.05
#